data_AF-A0A256B8W1-F1
#
_entry.id   AF-A0A256B8W1-F1
#
_cell.length_a   1.000
_cell.length_b   1.000
_cell.length_c   1.000
_cell.angle_alpha   90.00
_cell.angle_beta   90.00
_cell.angle_gamma   90.00
#
_symmetry.space_group_name_H-M   'P 1'
#
loop_
_entity.id
_entity.type
_entity.pdbx_description
1 polymer ?
#
loop_
_entity_poly.entity_id
_entity_poly.type
_entity_poly.pdbx_seq_one_letter_code
_entity_poly.pdbx_strand_id
1 'polypeptide(L)'
;MLISCESKVSQCGKLQQVIAKEKTLSTSANPDALADLATKLDGVTAELESVKIGDGNLQNSQKNLVGSYKNLAQSVRNVTTEIDKAEVKSIKTSLNSLERVTEEKQSFVNEINNYCAIQ
;
A
#
# COMPACT_ATOMS: atom_id res chain seq x y z
N MET A 1 1.17 -34.98 3.77
CA MET A 1 0.79 -33.58 3.49
C MET A 1 1.92 -32.96 2.70
N LEU A 2 1.68 -32.54 1.46
CA LEU A 2 2.68 -31.82 0.66
C LEU A 2 2.76 -30.40 1.21
N ILE A 3 3.71 -30.16 2.12
CA ILE A 3 4.12 -28.79 2.46
C ILE A 3 4.78 -28.27 1.19
N SER A 4 4.05 -27.49 0.39
CA SER A 4 4.66 -26.71 -0.67
C SER A 4 5.55 -25.67 0.00
N CYS A 5 6.80 -26.04 0.32
CA CYS A 5 7.85 -25.11 0.69
C CYS A 5 8.20 -24.28 -0.54
N GLU A 6 7.32 -23.33 -0.87
CA GLU A 6 7.68 -22.27 -1.80
C GLU A 6 8.87 -21.50 -1.19
N SER A 7 9.94 -21.32 -1.96
CA SER A 7 11.16 -20.69 -1.44
C SER A 7 10.91 -19.24 -1.04
N LYS A 8 11.68 -18.74 -0.05
CA LYS A 8 11.70 -17.32 0.34
C LYS A 8 11.84 -16.41 -0.88
N VAL A 9 12.69 -16.78 -1.83
CA VAL A 9 12.92 -16.07 -3.11
C VAL A 9 11.64 -15.91 -3.92
N SER A 10 10.88 -17.00 -4.08
CA SER A 10 9.62 -16.99 -4.85
C SER A 10 8.54 -16.15 -4.15
N GLN A 11 8.44 -16.26 -2.83
CA GLN A 11 7.52 -15.45 -2.02
C GLN A 11 7.87 -13.95 -2.08
N CYS A 12 9.15 -13.61 -2.00
CA CYS A 12 9.66 -12.25 -2.19
C CYS A 12 9.32 -11.70 -3.58
N GLY A 13 9.52 -12.50 -4.64
CA GLY A 13 9.20 -12.10 -6.01
C GLY A 13 7.72 -11.74 -6.18
N LYS A 14 6.80 -12.49 -5.56
CA LYS A 14 5.36 -12.19 -5.59
C LYS A 14 5.03 -10.87 -4.90
N LEU A 15 5.55 -10.64 -3.69
CA LEU A 15 5.30 -9.38 -2.97
C LEU A 15 5.87 -8.18 -3.72
N GLN A 16 7.10 -8.30 -4.23
CA GLN A 16 7.75 -7.23 -4.98
C GLN A 16 7.04 -6.91 -6.30
N GLN A 17 6.45 -7.90 -6.97
CA GLN A 17 5.62 -7.66 -8.16
C GLN A 17 4.39 -6.81 -7.84
N VAL A 18 3.72 -7.08 -6.72
CA VAL A 18 2.55 -6.28 -6.30
C VAL A 18 2.99 -4.88 -5.87
N ILE A 19 4.09 -4.75 -5.10
CA ILE A 19 4.68 -3.45 -4.73
C ILE A 19 5.10 -2.65 -5.97
N ALA A 20 5.63 -3.29 -7.01
CA ALA A 20 6.05 -2.59 -8.22
C ALA A 20 4.89 -1.89 -8.95
N LYS A 21 3.65 -2.38 -8.77
CA LYS A 21 2.45 -1.72 -9.33
C LYS A 21 2.23 -0.33 -8.75
N GLU A 22 2.75 -0.04 -7.56
CA GLU A 22 2.70 1.31 -6.98
C GLU A 22 3.41 2.37 -7.78
N LYS A 23 4.47 2.02 -8.50
CA LYS A 23 5.21 3.00 -9.31
C LYS A 23 4.33 3.62 -10.41
N THR A 24 3.19 3.01 -10.70
CA THR A 24 2.19 3.52 -11.66
C THR A 24 1.11 4.37 -11.01
N LEU A 25 1.07 4.43 -9.68
CA LEU A 25 0.13 5.26 -8.92
C LEU A 25 0.65 6.70 -8.90
N SER A 26 -0.06 7.59 -9.59
CA SER A 26 0.23 9.02 -9.59
C SER A 26 -0.80 9.74 -8.72
N THR A 27 -0.31 10.58 -7.80
CA THR A 27 -1.16 11.50 -7.05
C THR A 27 -1.32 12.77 -7.87
N SER A 28 -2.56 13.17 -8.12
CA SER A 28 -2.87 14.50 -8.65
C SER A 28 -3.87 15.19 -7.72
N ALA A 29 -3.89 16.52 -7.72
CA ALA A 29 -4.83 17.29 -6.90
C ALA A 29 -6.27 17.28 -7.47
N ASN A 30 -6.53 16.54 -8.54
CA ASN A 30 -7.88 16.38 -9.10
C ASN A 30 -8.67 15.36 -8.25
N PRO A 31 -9.86 15.73 -7.74
CA PRO A 31 -10.74 14.83 -6.98
C PRO A 31 -11.02 13.49 -7.67
N ASP A 32 -11.28 13.47 -8.97
CA ASP A 32 -11.55 12.24 -9.73
C ASP A 32 -10.33 11.32 -9.75
N ALA A 33 -9.14 11.91 -9.93
CA ALA A 33 -7.88 11.17 -9.91
C ALA A 33 -7.54 10.65 -8.51
N LEU A 34 -7.94 11.34 -7.44
CA LEU A 34 -7.81 10.87 -6.07
C LEU A 34 -8.78 9.71 -5.81
N ALA A 35 -10.03 9.79 -6.26
CA ALA A 35 -10.98 8.69 -6.18
C ALA A 35 -10.48 7.44 -6.94
N ASP A 36 -9.94 7.63 -8.14
CA ASP A 36 -9.29 6.57 -8.91
C ASP A 36 -8.08 5.97 -8.17
N LEU A 37 -7.26 6.82 -7.55
CA LEU A 37 -6.12 6.38 -6.76
C LEU A 37 -6.56 5.52 -5.57
N ALA A 38 -7.59 5.92 -4.82
CA ALA A 38 -8.12 5.13 -3.72
C ALA A 38 -8.60 3.75 -4.20
N THR A 39 -9.27 3.69 -5.35
CA THR A 39 -9.73 2.44 -5.97
C THR A 39 -8.54 1.54 -6.38
N LYS A 40 -7.50 2.13 -6.97
CA LYS A 40 -6.28 1.38 -7.32
C LYS A 40 -5.56 0.85 -6.09
N LEU A 41 -5.52 1.62 -5.00
CA LEU A 41 -4.94 1.19 -3.72
C LEU A 41 -5.72 0.00 -3.12
N ASP A 42 -7.05 -0.02 -3.22
CA ASP A 42 -7.85 -1.18 -2.82
C ASP A 42 -7.51 -2.41 -3.68
N GLY A 43 -7.35 -2.23 -5.00
CA GLY A 43 -6.95 -3.29 -5.91
C GLY A 43 -5.60 -3.90 -5.53
N VAL A 44 -4.59 -3.05 -5.28
CA VAL A 44 -3.27 -3.49 -4.80
C VAL A 44 -3.37 -4.19 -3.45
N THR A 45 -4.22 -3.70 -2.55
CA THR A 45 -4.49 -4.33 -1.25
C THR A 45 -5.05 -5.75 -1.41
N ALA A 46 -6.07 -5.91 -2.26
CA ALA A 46 -6.68 -7.21 -2.50
C ALA A 46 -5.69 -8.19 -3.15
N GLU A 47 -4.87 -7.70 -4.08
CA GLU A 47 -3.79 -8.49 -4.65
C GLU A 47 -2.77 -8.92 -3.59
N LEU A 48 -2.31 -8.00 -2.73
CA LEU A 48 -1.41 -8.32 -1.63
C LEU A 48 -2.01 -9.40 -0.72
N GLU A 49 -3.27 -9.26 -0.30
CA GLU A 49 -3.96 -10.24 0.55
C GLU A 49 -4.10 -11.61 -0.13
N SER A 50 -4.17 -11.65 -1.47
CA SER A 50 -4.24 -12.90 -2.24
C SER A 50 -2.91 -13.66 -2.31
N VAL A 51 -1.77 -12.98 -2.07
CA VAL A 51 -0.45 -13.62 -2.10
C VAL A 51 -0.31 -14.54 -0.89
N LYS A 52 -0.22 -15.85 -1.15
CA LYS A 52 0.06 -16.83 -0.10
C LYS A 52 1.54 -16.76 0.30
N ILE A 53 1.78 -16.33 1.52
CA ILE A 53 3.12 -16.28 2.14
C ILE A 53 3.16 -17.33 3.25
N GLY A 54 4.19 -18.17 3.23
CA GLY A 54 4.47 -19.16 4.27
C GLY A 54 5.58 -18.73 5.24
N ASP A 55 6.43 -17.77 4.86
CA ASP A 55 7.47 -17.21 5.73
C ASP A 55 6.86 -16.25 6.77
N GLY A 56 7.15 -16.46 8.06
CA GLY A 56 6.54 -15.69 9.15
C GLY A 56 6.89 -14.20 9.15
N ASN A 57 8.10 -13.83 8.73
CA ASN A 57 8.50 -12.42 8.65
C ASN A 57 7.78 -11.75 7.49
N LEU A 58 7.78 -12.40 6.31
CA LEU A 58 7.06 -11.89 5.14
C LEU A 58 5.56 -11.79 5.39
N GLN A 59 4.96 -12.71 6.16
CA GLN A 59 3.54 -12.61 6.54
C GLN A 59 3.27 -11.36 7.39
N ASN A 60 4.16 -11.04 8.33
CA ASN A 60 4.02 -9.85 9.16
C ASN A 60 4.18 -8.57 8.32
N SER A 61 5.23 -8.50 7.50
CA SER A 61 5.47 -7.34 6.63
C SER A 61 4.34 -7.18 5.59
N GLN A 62 3.81 -8.28 5.05
CA GLN A 62 2.62 -8.26 4.18
C GLN A 62 1.40 -7.68 4.89
N LYS A 63 1.10 -8.11 6.13
CA LYS A 63 -0.02 -7.58 6.92
C LYS A 63 0.13 -6.09 7.20
N ASN A 64 1.33 -5.66 7.60
CA ASN A 64 1.62 -4.25 7.86
C ASN A 64 1.43 -3.42 6.58
N LEU A 65 1.97 -3.91 5.46
CA LEU A 65 1.84 -3.26 4.18
C LEU A 65 0.36 -3.14 3.76
N VAL A 66 -0.41 -4.23 3.83
CA VAL A 66 -1.88 -4.23 3.59
C VAL A 66 -2.59 -3.18 4.44
N GLY A 67 -2.25 -3.09 5.74
CA GLY A 67 -2.79 -2.06 6.63
C GLY A 67 -2.49 -0.65 6.15
N SER A 68 -1.24 -0.38 5.75
CA SER A 68 -0.85 0.93 5.23
C SER A 68 -1.56 1.29 3.92
N TYR A 69 -1.76 0.35 2.99
CA TYR A 69 -2.54 0.64 1.78
C TYR A 69 -4.00 0.98 2.09
N LYS A 70 -4.63 0.26 3.03
CA LYS A 70 -6.01 0.57 3.47
C LYS A 70 -6.09 1.96 4.10
N ASN A 71 -5.12 2.29 4.96
CA ASN A 71 -5.02 3.62 5.57
C ASN A 71 -4.78 4.71 4.53
N LEU A 72 -3.98 4.41 3.50
CA LEU A 72 -3.68 5.33 2.42
C LEU A 72 -4.92 5.58 1.57
N ALA A 73 -5.63 4.51 1.15
CA ALA A 73 -6.89 4.62 0.41
C ALA A 73 -7.92 5.45 1.19
N GLN A 74 -8.05 5.21 2.50
CA GLN A 74 -8.94 5.99 3.34
C GLN A 74 -8.53 7.46 3.44
N SER A 75 -7.23 7.75 3.60
CA SER A 75 -6.71 9.12 3.63
C SER A 75 -6.99 9.85 2.32
N VAL A 76 -6.82 9.18 1.18
CA VAL A 76 -7.14 9.73 -0.15
C VAL A 76 -8.63 10.04 -0.28
N ARG A 77 -9.53 9.14 0.17
CA ARG A 77 -10.98 9.39 0.17
C ARG A 77 -11.36 10.58 1.07
N ASN A 78 -10.71 10.70 2.22
CA ASN A 78 -10.92 11.84 3.12
C ASN A 78 -10.50 13.15 2.45
N VAL A 79 -9.34 13.21 1.79
CA VAL A 79 -8.92 14.39 1.01
C VAL A 79 -9.96 14.74 -0.05
N THR A 80 -10.41 13.75 -0.83
CA THR A 80 -11.42 13.95 -1.89
C THR A 80 -12.71 14.55 -1.33
N THR A 81 -13.22 13.98 -0.23
CA THR A 81 -14.44 14.45 0.45
C THR A 81 -14.30 15.89 0.97
N GLU A 82 -13.13 16.26 1.50
CA GLU A 82 -12.90 17.63 2.00
C GLU A 82 -12.67 18.65 0.87
N ILE A 83 -12.13 18.22 -0.27
CA ILE A 83 -12.08 19.05 -1.49
C ILE A 83 -13.49 19.35 -1.98
N ASP A 84 -14.37 18.35 -2.03
CA ASP A 84 -15.78 18.52 -2.46
C ASP A 84 -16.54 19.50 -1.54
N LYS A 85 -16.17 19.57 -0.26
CA LYS A 85 -16.73 20.52 0.72
C LYS A 85 -16.10 21.93 0.66
N ALA A 86 -15.04 22.13 -0.12
CA ALA A 86 -14.25 23.36 -0.18
C ALA A 86 -13.67 23.84 1.19
N GLU A 87 -13.50 22.93 2.15
CA GLU A 87 -13.02 23.22 3.51
C GLU A 87 -11.49 23.24 3.58
N VAL A 88 -10.88 24.38 3.22
CA VAL A 88 -9.41 24.53 3.07
C VAL A 88 -8.60 24.04 4.28
N LYS A 89 -9.08 24.30 5.51
CA LYS A 89 -8.38 23.86 6.74
C LYS A 89 -8.42 22.34 6.90
N SER A 90 -9.55 21.71 6.56
CA SER A 90 -9.72 20.26 6.57
C SER A 90 -8.88 19.60 5.48
N ILE A 91 -8.81 20.20 4.28
CA ILE A 91 -7.95 19.73 3.20
C ILE A 91 -6.49 19.66 3.65
N LYS A 92 -5.96 20.74 4.26
CA LYS A 92 -4.57 20.75 4.77
C LYS A 92 -4.32 19.64 5.79
N THR A 93 -5.28 19.40 6.69
CA THR A 93 -5.17 18.34 7.69
C THR A 93 -5.15 16.95 7.05
N SER A 94 -6.03 16.73 6.07
CA SER A 94 -6.09 15.47 5.32
C SER A 94 -4.84 15.24 4.47
N LEU A 95 -4.25 16.29 3.88
CA LEU A 95 -2.97 16.19 3.15
C LEU A 95 -1.80 15.82 4.07
N ASN A 96 -1.69 16.42 5.26
CA ASN A 96 -0.66 16.04 6.22
C ASN A 96 -0.83 14.59 6.69
N SER A 97 -2.08 14.13 6.89
CA SER A 97 -2.36 12.73 7.21
C SER A 97 -1.94 11.80 6.06
N LEU A 98 -2.23 12.20 4.82
CA LEU A 98 -1.86 11.46 3.62
C LEU A 98 -0.34 11.31 3.47
N GLU A 99 0.41 12.38 3.70
CA GLU A 99 1.88 12.39 3.69
C GLU A 99 2.43 11.40 4.72
N ARG A 100 1.98 11.47 5.97
CA ARG A 100 2.42 10.56 7.04
C ARG A 100 2.16 9.09 6.74
N VAL A 101 0.98 8.77 6.20
CA VAL A 101 0.65 7.38 5.83
C VAL A 101 1.48 6.92 4.63
N THR A 102 1.82 7.82 3.72
CA THR A 102 2.71 7.52 2.59
C THR A 102 4.13 7.19 3.05
N GLU A 103 4.66 7.96 4.01
CA GLU A 103 5.96 7.70 4.64
C GLU A 103 5.97 6.35 5.37
N GLU A 104 4.93 6.08 6.16
CA GLU A 104 4.76 4.81 6.88
C GLU A 104 4.73 3.63 5.91
N LYS A 105 3.91 3.71 4.85
CA LYS A 105 3.86 2.70 3.78
C LYS A 105 5.26 2.47 3.18
N GLN A 106 6.00 3.54 2.89
CA GLN A 106 7.33 3.43 2.30
C GLN A 106 8.31 2.68 3.24
N SER A 107 8.16 2.83 4.55
CA SER A 107 8.96 2.09 5.52
C SER A 107 8.73 0.58 5.43
N PHE A 108 7.48 0.12 5.26
CA PHE A 108 7.15 -1.30 5.09
C PHE A 108 7.58 -1.85 3.74
N VAL A 109 7.47 -1.05 2.67
CA VAL A 109 8.04 -1.42 1.35
C VAL A 109 9.54 -1.65 1.46
N ASN A 110 10.26 -0.77 2.17
CA ASN A 110 11.69 -0.90 2.39
C ASN A 110 12.04 -2.11 3.26
N GLU A 111 11.24 -2.40 4.29
CA GLU A 111 11.39 -3.59 5.13
C GLU A 111 11.32 -4.88 4.30
N ILE A 112 10.30 -5.01 3.44
CA ILE A 112 10.14 -6.15 2.54
C ILE A 112 11.33 -6.25 1.59
N ASN A 113 11.71 -5.13 0.95
CA ASN A 113 12.82 -5.12 0.00
C ASN A 113 14.14 -5.50 0.67
N ASN A 114 14.42 -5.01 1.88
CA ASN A 114 15.63 -5.35 2.63
C ASN A 114 15.63 -6.82 3.06
N TYR A 115 14.52 -7.32 3.58
CA TYR A 115 14.39 -8.73 3.93
C TYR A 115 14.57 -9.65 2.73
N CYS A 116 14.07 -9.20 1.57
CA CYS A 116 14.20 -9.87 0.28
C CYS A 116 15.53 -9.60 -0.45
N ALA A 117 16.41 -8.72 0.03
CA ALA A 117 17.73 -8.51 -0.57
C ALA A 117 18.80 -9.45 0.03
N ILE A 118 18.58 -9.94 1.25
CA ILE A 118 19.43 -10.92 1.93
C ILE A 118 19.03 -12.34 1.47
N GLN A 119 19.28 -12.63 0.19
CA GLN A 119 19.05 -13.93 -0.45
C GLN A 119 20.36 -14.63 -0.78
#